data_AF-A0ABD4S9X2-F1
#
_entry.id   AF-A0ABD4S9X2-F1
#
_cell.length_a   1.000
_cell.length_b   1.000
_cell.length_c   1.000
_cell.angle_alpha   90.00
_cell.angle_beta   90.00
_cell.angle_gamma   90.00
#
_symmetry.space_group_name_H-M   'P 1'
#
loop_
_entity.id
_entity.type
_entity.pdbx_description
1 polymer ?
#
loop_
_entity_poly.entity_id
_entity_poly.type
_entity_poly.pdbx_seq_one_letter_code
_entity_poly.pdbx_strand_id
1 'polypeptide(L)' 'CRFVYNKYLAKRIEVYENYKETFTYKQCSSDLTDLKKELEWLKEPDKFSLQNILKDLENAYKKFFKENAGFPKFKSKK' A
#
# COMPACT_ATOMS: atom_id res chain seq x y z
N CYS A 1 -10.10 2.10 -2.87
CA CYS A 1 -9.22 2.31 -4.04
C CYS A 1 -8.24 1.14 -4.24
N ARG A 2 -8.54 0.23 -5.17
CA ARG A 2 -7.67 -0.91 -5.55
C ARG A 2 -6.32 -0.49 -6.09
N PHE A 3 -6.27 0.62 -6.83
CA PHE A 3 -5.04 1.14 -7.41
C PHE A 3 -3.99 1.45 -6.35
N VAL A 4 -4.38 2.19 -5.29
CA VAL A 4 -3.47 2.53 -4.19
C VAL A 4 -2.93 1.28 -3.50
N TYR A 5 -3.80 0.31 -3.18
CA TYR A 5 -3.37 -0.95 -2.58
C TYR A 5 -2.32 -1.67 -3.46
N ASN A 6 -2.64 -1.85 -4.74
CA ASN A 6 -1.78 -2.58 -5.67
C ASN A 6 -0.47 -1.83 -5.94
N LYS A 7 -0.50 -0.50 -6.08
CA LYS A 7 0.69 0.31 -6.30
C LYS A 7 1.67 0.21 -5.13
N TYR A 8 1.18 0.30 -3.89
CA TYR A 8 2.04 0.16 -2.72
C TYR A 8 2.48 -1.27 -2.45
N LEU A 9 1.66 -2.27 -2.79
CA LEU A 9 2.08 -3.67 -2.74
C LEU A 9 3.24 -3.93 -3.71
N ALA A 10 3.11 -3.48 -4.97
CA ALA A 10 4.18 -3.60 -5.97
C ALA A 10 5.46 -2.88 -5.53
N LYS A 11 5.34 -1.63 -5.07
CA LYS A 11 6.48 -0.85 -4.56
C LYS A 11 7.19 -1.56 -3.40
N ARG A 12 6.44 -2.18 -2.48
CA ARG A 12 7.03 -2.94 -1.37
C ARG A 12 7.76 -4.20 -1.84
N ILE A 13 7.21 -4.90 -2.84
CA ILE A 13 7.88 -6.07 -3.44
C ILE A 13 9.20 -5.62 -4.08
N GLU A 14 9.17 -4.60 -4.92
CA GLU A 14 10.35 -4.06 -5.60
C GLU A 14 11.43 -3.58 -4.62
N VAL A 15 11.05 -2.80 -3.62
CA VAL A 15 12.00 -2.31 -2.59
C VAL A 15 12.60 -3.48 -1.81
N TYR A 16 11.80 -4.50 -1.48
CA TYR A 16 12.29 -5.67 -0.78
C TYR A 16 13.22 -6.53 -1.65
N GLU A 17 12.95 -6.64 -2.95
CA GLU A 17 13.82 -7.35 -3.89
C GLU A 17 15.18 -6.66 -4.05
N ASN A 18 15.20 -5.32 -4.15
CA ASN A 18 16.41 -4.54 -4.35
C ASN A 18 17.23 -4.30 -3.07
N TYR A 19 16.56 -3.93 -1.98
CA TYR A 19 17.21 -3.43 -0.77
C TYR A 19 17.01 -4.33 0.45
N LYS A 20 16.14 -5.36 0.36
CA LYS A 20 15.70 -6.19 1.50
C LYS A 20 15.03 -5.38 2.62
N GLU A 21 14.56 -4.18 2.31
CA GLU A 21 13.88 -3.29 3.24
C GLU A 21 12.37 -3.34 3.07
N THR A 22 11.63 -2.89 4.10
CA THR A 22 10.17 -2.81 4.05
C THR A 22 9.71 -1.36 4.17
N PHE A 23 8.72 -1.00 3.36
CA PHE A 23 8.12 0.33 3.42
C PHE A 23 7.11 0.40 4.56
N THR A 24 7.32 1.29 5.53
CA THR A 24 6.40 1.49 6.66
C THR A 24 5.13 2.25 6.23
N TYR A 25 4.08 2.19 7.06
CA TYR A 25 2.85 2.95 6.81
C TYR A 25 3.10 4.46 6.72
N LYS A 26 3.98 5.00 7.58
CA LYS A 26 4.30 6.43 7.57
C LYS A 26 4.93 6.85 6.25
N GLN A 27 5.84 6.04 5.71
CA GLN A 27 6.43 6.27 4.38
C GLN A 27 5.38 6.18 3.27
N CYS A 28 4.51 5.16 3.29
CA CYS A 28 3.41 5.04 2.33
C CYS A 28 2.43 6.24 2.40
N SER A 29 2.15 6.77 3.59
CA SER A 29 1.23 7.91 3.75
C SER A 29 1.85 9.22 3.26
N SER A 30 3.16 9.41 3.47
CA SER A 30 3.87 10.58 2.91
C SER A 30 3.89 10.50 1.39
N ASP A 31 4.30 9.36 0.84
CA ASP A 31 4.34 9.11 -0.60
C ASP A 31 2.96 9.26 -1.26
N LEU A 32 1.88 8.86 -0.57
CA LEU A 32 0.52 9.03 -1.07
C LEU A 32 0.14 10.51 -1.20
N THR A 33 0.68 11.36 -0.33
CA THR A 33 0.43 12.81 -0.38
C THR A 33 1.06 13.42 -1.63
N ASP A 34 2.26 12.98 -2.00
CA ASP A 34 2.92 13.43 -3.23
C ASP A 34 2.25 12.82 -4.47
N LEU A 35 1.88 11.53 -4.40
CA LEU A 35 1.16 10.86 -5.48
C LEU A 35 -0.19 11.53 -5.79
N LYS A 36 -0.88 12.09 -4.79
CA LYS A 36 -2.10 12.87 -4.98
C LYS A 36 -1.87 14.20 -5.72
N LYS A 37 -0.67 14.78 -5.63
CA LYS A 37 -0.33 15.99 -6.39
C LYS A 37 -0.16 15.67 -7.87
N GLU A 38 0.44 14.52 -8.17
CA GLU A 38 0.63 14.02 -9.53
C GLU A 38 -0.66 13.50 -10.17
N LEU A 39 -1.47 12.78 -9.39
CA LEU A 39 -2.68 12.12 -9.86
C LEU A 39 -3.91 12.79 -9.25
N GLU A 40 -4.48 13.75 -9.95
CA GLU A 40 -5.61 14.53 -9.44
C GLU A 40 -6.85 13.70 -9.11
N TRP A 41 -7.08 12.61 -9.84
CA TRP A 41 -8.18 11.69 -9.58
C TRP A 41 -8.05 10.94 -8.23
N LEU A 42 -6.85 10.93 -7.61
CA LEU A 42 -6.67 10.43 -6.24
C LEU A 42 -7.08 11.45 -5.17
N LYS A 43 -7.39 12.69 -5.55
CA LYS A 43 -7.98 13.69 -4.65
C LYS A 43 -9.50 13.52 -4.50
N GLU A 44 -10.16 12.93 -5.50
CA GLU A 44 -11.61 12.64 -5.48
C GLU A 44 -12.05 11.68 -4.36
N PRO A 45 -11.39 10.52 -4.13
CA PRO A 45 -11.79 9.63 -3.05
C PRO A 45 -11.48 10.20 -1.67
N ASP A 46 -12.37 9.90 -0.72
CA ASP A 46 -12.24 10.32 0.67
C ASP A 46 -10.88 9.96 1.30
N LYS A 47 -10.34 10.90 2.08
CA LYS A 47 -9.02 10.76 2.70
C LYS A 47 -8.95 9.55 3.65
N PHE A 48 -10.02 9.26 4.39
CA PHE A 48 -10.06 8.12 5.30
C PHE A 48 -10.09 6.81 4.53
N SER A 49 -10.80 6.75 3.40
CA SER A 49 -10.77 5.59 2.51
C SER A 49 -9.35 5.25 2.07
N LEU A 50 -8.57 6.25 1.63
CA LEU A 50 -7.19 6.05 1.20
C LEU A 50 -6.26 5.62 2.33
N GLN A 51 -6.42 6.21 3.51
CA GLN A 51 -5.63 5.85 4.69
C GLN A 51 -5.95 4.45 5.19
N ASN A 52 -7.22 4.05 5.16
CA ASN A 52 -7.63 2.69 5.54
C ASN A 52 -7.04 1.64 4.61
N ILE A 53 -6.94 1.93 3.30
CA ILE A 53 -6.30 1.01 2.34
C ILE A 53 -4.83 0.77 2.67
N LEU A 54 -4.11 1.82 3.07
CA LEU A 54 -2.71 1.69 3.50
C LEU A 54 -2.60 0.87 4.79
N LYS A 55 -3.51 1.06 5.74
CA LYS A 55 -3.58 0.26 6.98
C LYS A 55 -3.90 -1.20 6.70
N ASP A 56 -4.83 -1.48 5.78
CA ASP A 56 -5.13 -2.83 5.31
C ASP A 56 -3.89 -3.53 4.73
N LEU A 57 -3.13 -2.82 3.89
CA LEU A 57 -1.88 -3.33 3.34
C LEU A 57 -0.84 -3.59 4.43
N GLU A 58 -0.68 -2.65 5.37
CA GLU A 58 0.23 -2.81 6.49
C GLU A 58 -0.15 -4.01 7.36
N ASN A 59 -1.43 -4.17 7.68
CA ASN A 59 -1.94 -5.30 8.43
C ASN A 59 -1.69 -6.61 7.69
N ALA A 60 -1.98 -6.69 6.39
CA ALA A 60 -1.69 -7.89 5.60
C ALA A 60 -0.20 -8.29 5.66
N TYR A 61 0.71 -7.31 5.55
CA TYR A 61 2.15 -7.56 5.73
C TYR A 61 2.51 -7.99 7.15
N LYS A 62 1.93 -7.37 8.18
CA LYS A 62 2.14 -7.77 9.58
C LYS A 62 1.68 -9.21 9.80
N LYS A 63 0.54 -9.61 9.26
CA LYS A 63 0.02 -10.97 9.34
C LYS A 63 0.92 -11.97 8.60
N PHE A 64 1.48 -11.58 7.47
CA PHE A 64 2.48 -12.37 6.76
C PHE A 64 3.71 -12.68 7.62
N PHE A 65 4.27 -11.67 8.28
CA PHE A 65 5.45 -11.87 9.12
C PHE A 65 5.16 -12.51 10.49
N LYS A 66 4.01 -12.20 11.12
CA LYS A 66 3.70 -12.64 12.48
C LYS A 66 2.91 -13.94 12.55
N GLU A 67 1.96 -14.12 11.64
CA GLU A 67 0.96 -15.20 11.71
C GLU A 67 1.17 -16.26 10.62
N ASN A 68 2.24 -16.16 9.81
CA ASN A 68 2.46 -16.98 8.61
C ASN A 68 1.23 -17.01 7.67
N ALA A 69 0.36 -16.00 7.75
CA ALA A 69 -0.75 -15.83 6.83
C ALA A 69 -0.14 -15.41 5.48
N GLY A 70 -0.13 -16.30 4.49
CA GLY A 70 0.65 -16.16 3.26
C GLY A 70 0.66 -14.78 2.58
N PHE A 71 1.63 -14.58 1.70
CA PHE A 71 1.98 -13.26 1.16
C PHE A 71 0.77 -12.46 0.63
N PRO A 72 0.69 -11.13 0.91
CA PRO A 72 -0.41 -10.29 0.44
C PRO A 72 -0.58 -10.34 -1.08
N LYS A 73 -1.82 -10.47 -1.54
CA LYS A 73 -2.15 -10.60 -2.97
C LYS A 73 -2.68 -9.30 -3.53
N PHE A 74 -2.40 -9.03 -4.80
CA PHE A 74 -2.99 -7.92 -5.54
C PHE A 74 -4.53 -8.02 -5.54
N LYS A 75 -5.19 -6.89 -5.30
CA LYS A 75 -6.66 -6.80 -5.35
C LYS A 75 -7.12 -6.85 -6.81
N SER A 76 -8.05 -7.76 -7.08
CA SER A 76 -8.67 -7.95 -8.40
C SER A 76 -9.99 -7.17 -8.54
N LYS A 77 -10.42 -6.94 -9.78
CA LYS A 77 -11.68 -6.28 -10.16
C LYS A 77 -12.74 -7.37 -10.34
N LYS A 78 -13.29 -7.91 -9.25
CA LYS A 78 -14.49 -8.76 -9.32
C LYS A 78 -15.70 -7.94 -8.90
#